data_AF-A0A954AZK7-F1
#
_entry.id   AF-A0A954AZK7-F1
#
_cell.length_a   1.000
_cell.length_b   1.000
_cell.length_c   1.000
_cell.angle_alpha   90.00
_cell.angle_beta   90.00
_cell.angle_gamma   90.00
#
_symmetry.space_group_name_H-M   'P 1'
#
loop_
_entity.id
_entity.type
_entity.pdbx_description
1 polymer ?
#
loop_
_entity_poly.entity_id
_entity_poly.type
_entity_poly.pdbx_seq_one_letter_code
_entity_poly.pdbx_strand_id
1 'polypeptide(L)'
;MSDIVEEKTAAGPSEDDAPFVPSGAPMPLPAGSAVATDPAVWYHLKATWTDDRGRTATGYAYPIGENASSSFWDYVCLFAGPARAGALRFKLSEPDDEGWSRWDIHDDAANDGYHLSCKATGWLYRASAYDVRFRIVDGHLYCNYWSGPVGSDYRSFLISAGQYAGMDLPPFTCELEPAG
;
A
#
# COMPACT_ATOMS: atom_id res chain seq x y z
N MET A 1 -16.13 -14.97 -31.68
CA MET A 1 -16.64 -14.78 -30.32
C MET A 1 -15.69 -13.81 -29.67
N SER A 2 -16.15 -12.57 -29.51
CA SER A 2 -15.35 -11.51 -28.91
C SER A 2 -15.49 -11.67 -27.41
N ASP A 3 -14.44 -12.14 -26.75
CA ASP A 3 -14.38 -12.13 -25.30
C ASP A 3 -14.38 -10.67 -24.86
N ILE A 4 -15.51 -10.25 -24.30
CA ILE A 4 -15.60 -9.02 -23.54
C ILE A 4 -14.70 -9.28 -22.33
N VAL A 5 -13.48 -8.77 -22.39
CA VAL A 5 -12.66 -8.58 -21.19
C VAL A 5 -13.49 -7.63 -20.34
N GLU A 6 -14.17 -8.20 -19.35
CA GLU A 6 -14.85 -7.43 -18.32
C GLU A 6 -13.74 -6.63 -17.65
N GLU A 7 -13.62 -5.37 -18.06
CA GLU A 7 -12.79 -4.38 -17.44
C GLU A 7 -13.30 -4.30 -16.00
N LYS A 8 -12.64 -5.05 -15.09
CA LYS A 8 -12.74 -4.83 -13.65
C LYS A 8 -12.19 -3.42 -13.43
N THR A 9 -13.02 -2.43 -13.74
CA THR A 9 -12.88 -1.10 -13.19
C THR A 9 -12.77 -1.32 -11.69
N ALA A 10 -11.59 -1.04 -11.14
CA ALA A 10 -11.37 -1.13 -9.71
C ALA A 10 -12.51 -0.35 -9.06
N ALA A 11 -13.45 -1.07 -8.43
CA ALA A 11 -14.47 -0.46 -7.62
C ALA A 11 -13.70 0.40 -6.63
N GLY A 12 -13.95 1.72 -6.63
CA GLY A 12 -13.23 2.59 -5.73
C GLY A 12 -13.49 2.19 -4.26
N PRO A 13 -12.78 2.79 -3.31
CA PRO A 13 -13.03 2.60 -1.87
C PRO A 13 -14.53 2.53 -1.52
N SER A 14 -14.98 1.45 -0.87
CA SER A 14 -16.40 1.17 -0.59
C SER A 14 -16.65 0.78 0.87
N GLU A 15 -17.87 1.02 1.38
CA GLU A 15 -18.31 0.60 2.72
C GLU A 15 -18.33 -0.92 2.85
N ASP A 16 -18.59 -1.61 1.73
CA ASP A 16 -18.65 -3.08 1.65
C ASP A 16 -17.27 -3.72 1.38
N ASP A 17 -16.17 -2.95 1.38
CA ASP A 17 -14.83 -3.48 1.13
C ASP A 17 -14.32 -4.33 2.29
N ALA A 18 -14.38 -5.64 2.07
CA ALA A 18 -13.86 -6.64 2.97
C ALA A 18 -12.32 -6.69 2.95
N PRO A 19 -11.67 -7.15 4.05
CA PRO A 19 -10.28 -7.57 4.03
C PRO A 19 -10.02 -8.58 2.92
N PHE A 20 -8.85 -8.51 2.28
CA PHE A 20 -8.40 -9.62 1.46
C PHE A 20 -8.05 -10.81 2.34
N VAL A 21 -8.58 -11.98 1.99
CA VAL A 21 -8.24 -13.24 2.65
C VAL A 21 -7.32 -14.00 1.69
N PRO A 22 -6.00 -14.06 1.98
CA PRO A 22 -5.06 -14.79 1.14
C PRO A 22 -5.46 -16.25 0.97
N SER A 23 -5.35 -16.74 -0.26
CA SER A 23 -5.58 -18.15 -0.58
C SER A 23 -4.57 -18.63 -1.61
N GLY A 24 -4.15 -19.89 -1.50
CA GLY A 24 -3.09 -20.46 -2.33
C GLY A 24 -1.69 -20.04 -1.90
N ALA A 25 -0.69 -20.51 -2.66
CA ALA A 25 0.69 -20.10 -2.48
C ALA A 25 0.86 -18.63 -2.91
N PRO A 26 1.72 -17.87 -2.23
CA PRO A 26 2.06 -16.52 -2.67
C PRO A 26 2.78 -16.57 -4.02
N MET A 27 2.75 -15.45 -4.72
CA MET A 27 3.48 -15.33 -5.96
C MET A 27 4.99 -15.24 -5.74
N PRO A 28 5.78 -15.72 -6.71
CA PRO A 28 7.22 -15.52 -6.66
C PRO A 28 7.53 -14.01 -6.69
N LEU A 29 8.54 -13.61 -5.94
CA LEU A 29 9.05 -12.25 -6.00
C LEU A 29 9.53 -11.94 -7.43
N PRO A 30 9.18 -10.78 -8.02
CA PRO A 30 9.70 -10.36 -9.31
C PRO A 30 11.23 -10.30 -9.32
N ALA A 31 11.84 -10.65 -10.45
CA ALA A 31 13.28 -10.48 -10.65
C ALA A 31 13.65 -9.00 -10.62
N GLY A 32 14.81 -8.67 -10.05
CA GLY A 32 15.31 -7.30 -9.95
C GLY A 32 16.13 -7.09 -8.69
N SER A 33 16.50 -5.84 -8.42
CA SER A 33 17.19 -5.46 -7.19
C SER A 33 16.18 -5.12 -6.10
N ALA A 34 16.02 -6.02 -5.12
CA ALA A 34 15.20 -5.74 -3.95
C ALA A 34 15.90 -4.74 -3.01
N VAL A 35 15.14 -3.80 -2.45
CA VAL A 35 15.65 -2.83 -1.47
C VAL A 35 16.12 -3.56 -0.21
N ALA A 36 17.32 -3.22 0.27
CA ALA A 36 17.82 -3.70 1.55
C ALA A 36 17.11 -2.98 2.70
N THR A 37 16.72 -3.73 3.73
CA THR A 37 15.90 -3.25 4.84
C THR A 37 16.54 -3.66 6.17
N ASP A 38 16.61 -2.73 7.11
CA ASP A 38 17.05 -3.00 8.49
C ASP A 38 15.82 -3.08 9.42
N PRO A 39 15.56 -4.23 10.06
CA PRO A 39 14.42 -4.38 10.97
C PRO A 39 14.52 -3.51 12.22
N ALA A 40 15.67 -2.90 12.55
CA ALA A 40 15.81 -1.97 13.67
C ALA A 40 15.42 -0.52 13.32
N VAL A 41 15.24 -0.22 12.03
CA VAL A 41 14.98 1.12 11.53
C VAL A 41 13.50 1.27 11.20
N TRP A 42 12.93 2.40 11.59
CA TRP A 42 11.61 2.82 11.12
C TRP A 42 11.76 3.56 9.79
N TYR A 43 10.84 3.31 8.87
CA TYR A 43 10.85 3.95 7.56
C TYR A 43 9.52 4.63 7.26
N HIS A 44 9.56 5.68 6.46
CA HIS A 44 8.42 6.15 5.69
C HIS A 44 8.48 5.56 4.28
N LEU A 45 7.31 5.22 3.72
CA LEU A 45 7.18 4.96 2.29
C LEU A 45 7.13 6.29 1.56
N LYS A 46 8.20 6.61 0.84
CA LYS A 46 8.28 7.80 -0.01
C LYS A 46 8.00 7.38 -1.45
N ALA A 47 6.99 7.98 -2.05
CA ALA A 47 6.52 7.63 -3.38
C ALA A 47 6.60 8.82 -4.32
N THR A 48 6.75 8.52 -5.62
CA THR A 48 6.62 9.47 -6.72
C THR A 48 5.58 8.94 -7.71
N TRP A 49 4.55 9.75 -7.99
CA TRP A 49 3.39 9.36 -8.79
C TRP A 49 2.94 10.51 -9.71
N THR A 50 1.96 10.23 -10.57
CA THR A 50 1.25 11.23 -11.38
C THR A 50 -0.02 11.65 -10.65
N ASP A 51 -0.13 12.93 -10.28
CA ASP A 51 -1.27 13.49 -9.54
C ASP A 51 -2.55 13.62 -10.40
N ASP A 52 -3.63 14.08 -9.76
CA ASP A 52 -4.95 14.35 -10.36
C ASP A 52 -4.93 15.37 -11.51
N ARG A 53 -3.81 16.07 -11.70
CA ARG A 53 -3.59 17.06 -12.76
C ARG A 53 -2.59 16.59 -13.80
N GLY A 54 -2.18 15.33 -13.76
CA GLY A 54 -1.20 14.76 -14.68
C GLY A 54 0.24 15.20 -14.40
N ARG A 55 0.54 15.74 -13.22
CA ARG A 55 1.88 16.23 -12.85
C ARG A 55 2.58 15.22 -11.96
N THR A 56 3.90 15.16 -12.06
CA THR A 56 4.71 14.39 -11.11
C THR A 56 4.63 15.01 -9.72
N ALA A 57 4.28 14.20 -8.73
CA ALA A 57 4.28 14.54 -7.32
C ALA A 57 5.15 13.53 -6.55
N THR A 58 5.79 14.01 -5.48
CA THR A 58 6.56 13.18 -4.55
C THR A 58 6.09 13.46 -3.12
N GLY A 59 5.99 12.42 -2.31
CA GLY A 59 5.49 12.53 -0.95
C GLY A 59 5.38 11.17 -0.27
N TYR A 60 4.46 11.04 0.68
CA TYR A 60 4.44 9.92 1.62
C TYR A 60 3.05 9.32 1.79
N ALA A 61 3.00 8.10 2.32
CA ALA A 61 1.78 7.38 2.64
C ALA A 61 1.18 7.82 3.99
N TYR A 62 -0.13 8.02 4.03
CA TYR A 62 -0.92 8.40 5.21
C TYR A 62 -2.18 7.56 5.29
N PRO A 63 -2.70 7.27 6.49
CA PRO A 63 -4.06 6.76 6.62
C PRO A 63 -5.06 7.89 6.38
N ILE A 64 -6.20 7.59 5.75
CA ILE A 64 -7.31 8.54 5.62
C ILE A 64 -8.17 8.59 6.88
N GLY A 65 -8.48 7.43 7.45
CA GLY A 65 -9.30 7.32 8.66
C GLY A 65 -8.46 7.33 9.92
N GLU A 66 -9.00 7.89 11.00
CA GLU A 66 -8.34 7.88 12.32
C GLU A 66 -8.32 6.47 12.95
N ASN A 67 -9.30 5.62 12.64
CA ASN A 67 -9.46 4.29 13.24
C ASN A 67 -9.08 3.17 12.26
N ALA A 68 -8.16 2.29 12.68
CA ALA A 68 -7.65 1.19 11.86
C ALA A 68 -8.57 -0.06 11.81
N SER A 69 -8.44 -0.85 10.74
CA SER A 69 -9.05 -2.16 10.39
C SER A 69 -10.55 -2.32 10.12
N SER A 70 -11.44 -1.53 10.70
CA SER A 70 -12.91 -1.72 10.50
C SER A 70 -13.66 -0.49 10.02
N SER A 71 -12.96 0.63 9.85
CA SER A 71 -13.56 1.85 9.35
C SER A 71 -13.65 1.79 7.83
N PHE A 72 -14.81 2.17 7.28
CA PHE A 72 -14.94 2.52 5.86
C PHE A 72 -13.88 3.55 5.43
N TRP A 73 -13.31 4.34 6.34
CA TRP A 73 -12.34 5.38 6.04
C TRP A 73 -10.89 4.89 6.05
N ASP A 74 -10.64 3.65 6.48
CA ASP A 74 -9.28 3.13 6.66
C ASP A 74 -8.69 2.68 5.32
N TYR A 75 -8.12 3.64 4.60
CA TYR A 75 -7.38 3.46 3.36
C TYR A 75 -6.07 4.24 3.40
N VAL A 76 -5.09 3.81 2.59
CA VAL A 76 -3.82 4.51 2.44
C VAL A 76 -3.87 5.45 1.24
N CYS A 77 -3.52 6.71 1.49
CA CYS A 77 -3.38 7.74 0.47
C CYS A 77 -1.96 8.31 0.44
N LEU A 78 -1.57 8.80 -0.74
CA LEU A 78 -0.32 9.52 -0.96
C LEU A 78 -0.58 11.02 -0.89
N PHE A 79 0.22 11.72 -0.10
CA PHE A 79 0.15 13.18 0.01
C PHE A 79 1.50 13.79 -0.34
N ALA A 80 1.47 14.77 -1.25
CA ALA A 80 2.67 15.43 -1.77
C ALA A 80 3.34 16.32 -0.70
N GLY A 81 4.66 16.42 -0.78
CA GLY A 81 5.48 17.24 0.12
C GLY A 81 6.20 16.42 1.19
N PRO A 82 6.79 17.08 2.21
CA PRO A 82 7.58 16.41 3.24
C PRO A 82 6.70 15.51 4.12
N ALA A 83 7.31 14.51 4.76
CA ALA A 83 6.65 13.72 5.79
C ALA A 83 6.24 14.64 6.96
N ARG A 84 5.00 14.52 7.41
CA ARG A 84 4.41 15.29 8.51
C ARG A 84 3.90 14.36 9.60
N ALA A 85 3.44 14.93 10.71
CA ALA A 85 2.69 14.18 11.72
C ALA A 85 1.54 13.41 11.05
N GLY A 86 1.44 12.12 11.36
CA GLY A 86 0.47 11.19 10.77
C GLY A 86 0.95 10.47 9.50
N ALA A 87 2.15 10.73 8.99
CA ALA A 87 2.74 9.90 7.94
C ALA A 87 2.97 8.49 8.50
N LEU A 88 2.58 7.46 7.74
CA LEU A 88 2.76 6.07 8.15
C LEU A 88 4.25 5.78 8.36
N ARG A 89 4.55 5.14 9.49
CA ARG A 89 5.88 4.61 9.82
C ARG A 89 5.81 3.10 9.80
N PHE A 90 6.80 2.50 9.16
CA PHE A 90 6.87 1.06 8.97
C PHE A 90 8.12 0.49 9.60
N LYS A 91 7.97 -0.63 10.31
CA LYS A 91 9.06 -1.53 10.67
C LYS A 91 8.91 -2.78 9.81
N LEU A 92 9.96 -3.09 9.05
CA LEU A 92 9.91 -4.19 8.10
C LEU A 92 10.57 -5.41 8.74
N SER A 93 9.88 -6.53 8.73
CA SER A 93 10.47 -7.82 9.09
C SER A 93 11.60 -8.21 8.11
N GLU A 94 12.48 -9.09 8.57
CA GLU A 94 13.43 -9.75 7.67
C GLU A 94 12.67 -10.45 6.53
N PRO A 95 13.20 -10.45 5.29
CA PRO A 95 12.59 -11.19 4.20
C PRO A 95 12.46 -12.67 4.56
N ASP A 96 11.31 -13.26 4.27
CA ASP A 96 11.12 -14.70 4.38
C ASP A 96 11.86 -15.47 3.27
N ASP A 97 11.72 -16.80 3.27
CA ASP A 97 12.34 -17.70 2.29
C ASP A 97 11.90 -17.41 0.83
N GLU A 98 10.80 -16.69 0.64
CA GLU A 98 10.26 -16.27 -0.65
C GLU A 98 10.67 -14.84 -1.02
N GLY A 99 11.39 -14.14 -0.14
CA GLY A 99 11.92 -12.79 -0.32
C GLY A 99 10.95 -11.67 0.04
N TRP A 100 9.80 -11.99 0.66
CA TRP A 100 8.78 -11.01 1.04
C TRP A 100 8.94 -10.56 2.49
N SER A 101 8.51 -9.33 2.82
CA SER A 101 8.54 -8.80 4.19
C SER A 101 7.14 -8.41 4.64
N ARG A 102 6.80 -8.64 5.91
CA ARG A 102 5.69 -7.96 6.59
C ARG A 102 6.10 -6.53 6.95
N TRP A 103 5.16 -5.59 6.78
CA TRP A 103 5.34 -4.16 7.03
C TRP A 103 4.46 -3.73 8.20
N ASP A 104 5.01 -3.79 9.41
CA ASP A 104 4.30 -3.41 10.62
C ASP A 104 4.19 -1.89 10.73
N ILE A 105 3.00 -1.39 11.05
CA ILE A 105 2.67 0.03 11.10
C ILE A 105 2.72 0.50 12.55
N HIS A 106 3.34 1.66 12.76
CA HIS A 106 3.34 2.34 14.05
C HIS A 106 3.36 3.86 13.85
N ASP A 107 2.23 4.39 13.38
CA ASP A 107 1.97 5.82 13.30
C ASP A 107 1.60 6.41 14.68
N ASP A 108 0.99 5.63 15.58
CA ASP A 108 0.79 5.94 17.00
C ASP A 108 0.60 4.67 17.88
N ALA A 109 0.44 4.86 19.20
CA ALA A 109 0.25 3.77 20.16
C ALA A 109 -1.10 3.04 20.03
N ALA A 110 -2.10 3.65 19.38
CA ALA A 110 -3.41 3.02 19.14
C ALA A 110 -3.36 2.04 17.95
N ASN A 111 -2.35 2.18 17.09
CA ASN A 111 -2.12 1.31 15.93
C ASN A 111 -1.02 0.27 16.17
N ASP A 112 -0.71 -0.06 17.42
CA ASP A 112 0.14 -1.22 17.73
C ASP A 112 -0.54 -2.52 17.27
N GLY A 113 0.23 -3.39 16.60
CA GLY A 113 -0.26 -4.66 16.03
C GLY A 113 -0.92 -4.56 14.64
N TYR A 114 -0.91 -3.39 14.00
CA TYR A 114 -1.37 -3.24 12.61
C TYR A 114 -0.20 -3.36 11.61
N HIS A 115 -0.51 -3.76 10.38
CA HIS A 115 0.42 -3.88 9.27
C HIS A 115 -0.22 -3.40 7.97
N LEU A 116 0.61 -3.10 6.98
CA LEU A 116 0.15 -2.77 5.64
C LEU A 116 -0.49 -4.02 5.01
N SER A 117 -1.67 -3.87 4.42
CA SER A 117 -2.37 -4.96 3.74
C SER A 117 -3.26 -4.43 2.63
N CYS A 118 -3.98 -5.34 1.96
CA CYS A 118 -4.93 -5.03 0.91
C CYS A 118 -6.37 -5.38 1.33
N LYS A 119 -7.33 -4.56 0.91
CA LYS A 119 -8.74 -4.96 0.80
C LYS A 119 -8.91 -5.98 -0.32
N ALA A 120 -10.03 -6.69 -0.34
CA ALA A 120 -10.35 -7.65 -1.40
C ALA A 120 -10.41 -7.02 -2.81
N THR A 121 -10.67 -5.71 -2.86
CA THR A 121 -10.64 -4.84 -4.05
C THR A 121 -9.25 -4.41 -4.48
N GLY A 122 -8.21 -4.70 -3.69
CA GLY A 122 -6.82 -4.35 -3.98
C GLY A 122 -6.36 -3.01 -3.40
N TRP A 123 -7.24 -2.21 -2.79
CA TRP A 123 -6.85 -0.97 -2.11
C TRP A 123 -6.02 -1.24 -0.87
N LEU A 124 -4.99 -0.43 -0.62
CA LEU A 124 -4.14 -0.57 0.56
C LEU A 124 -4.81 0.01 1.81
N TYR A 125 -4.62 -0.65 2.95
CA TYR A 125 -5.14 -0.21 4.25
C TYR A 125 -4.30 -0.74 5.43
N ARG A 126 -4.68 -0.36 6.66
CA ARG A 126 -4.10 -0.88 7.90
C ARG A 126 -4.90 -2.09 8.38
N ALA A 127 -4.28 -3.25 8.40
CA ALA A 127 -4.92 -4.47 8.87
C ALA A 127 -4.32 -4.93 10.20
N SER A 128 -5.13 -5.58 11.03
CA SER A 128 -4.68 -6.38 12.18
C SER A 128 -4.84 -7.89 11.95
N ALA A 129 -5.45 -8.27 10.82
CA ALA A 129 -5.72 -9.64 10.42
C ALA A 129 -5.23 -9.91 9.00
N TYR A 130 -4.83 -11.16 8.74
CA TYR A 130 -4.33 -11.67 7.45
C TYR A 130 -2.96 -11.10 7.02
N ASP A 131 -1.99 -11.98 6.78
CA ASP A 131 -0.59 -11.62 6.59
C ASP A 131 -0.22 -11.48 5.10
N VAL A 132 -0.59 -10.35 4.52
CA VAL A 132 -0.14 -9.93 3.20
C VAL A 132 1.26 -9.32 3.33
N ARG A 133 2.19 -9.70 2.46
CA ARG A 133 3.60 -9.31 2.52
C ARG A 133 3.97 -8.47 1.30
N PHE A 134 4.91 -7.55 1.49
CA PHE A 134 5.29 -6.56 0.50
C PHE A 134 6.82 -6.49 0.31
N ARG A 135 7.24 -6.06 -0.87
CA ARG A 135 8.65 -5.85 -1.19
C ARG A 135 8.81 -4.73 -2.22
N ILE A 136 9.85 -3.91 -2.08
CA ILE A 136 10.26 -2.99 -3.15
C ILE A 136 11.33 -3.65 -4.01
N VAL A 137 11.08 -3.74 -5.31
CA VAL A 137 12.01 -4.26 -6.32
C VAL A 137 12.13 -3.22 -7.43
N ASP A 138 13.36 -2.81 -7.75
CA ASP A 138 13.66 -1.80 -8.78
C ASP A 138 12.81 -0.51 -8.64
N GLY A 139 12.57 -0.10 -7.40
CA GLY A 139 11.80 1.12 -7.08
C GLY A 139 10.29 0.96 -7.17
N HIS A 140 9.76 -0.24 -7.36
CA HIS A 140 8.31 -0.51 -7.34
C HIS A 140 7.91 -1.38 -6.16
N LEU A 141 6.81 -1.02 -5.49
CA LEU A 141 6.25 -1.81 -4.40
C LEU A 141 5.39 -2.94 -4.97
N TYR A 142 5.58 -4.16 -4.48
CA TYR A 142 4.81 -5.35 -4.88
C TYR A 142 4.15 -5.99 -3.66
N CYS A 143 3.07 -6.71 -3.91
CA CYS A 143 2.32 -7.50 -2.95
C CYS A 143 2.40 -8.98 -3.33
N ASN A 144 2.59 -9.86 -2.35
CA ASN A 144 2.77 -11.30 -2.57
C ASN A 144 1.52 -12.03 -3.11
N TYR A 145 0.35 -11.38 -3.21
CA TYR A 145 -0.89 -11.96 -3.73
C TYR A 145 -1.55 -11.17 -4.88
N TRP A 146 -0.91 -10.11 -5.41
CA TRP A 146 -1.36 -9.42 -6.63
C TRP A 146 -0.29 -9.26 -7.69
N SER A 147 -0.66 -9.52 -8.94
CA SER A 147 0.27 -9.41 -10.06
C SER A 147 0.56 -7.94 -10.36
N GLY A 148 1.83 -7.59 -10.49
CA GLY A 148 2.24 -6.24 -10.84
C GLY A 148 2.45 -5.32 -9.64
N PRO A 149 3.00 -4.12 -9.89
CA PRO A 149 3.33 -3.17 -8.85
C PRO A 149 2.08 -2.47 -8.31
N VAL A 150 2.17 -2.02 -7.05
CA VAL A 150 1.23 -1.08 -6.45
C VAL A 150 1.26 0.22 -7.24
N GLY A 151 0.08 0.76 -7.50
CA GLY A 151 -0.10 2.06 -8.12
C GLY A 151 -0.93 2.99 -7.26
N SER A 152 -1.34 4.09 -7.87
CA SER A 152 -2.25 5.03 -7.22
C SER A 152 -3.22 5.67 -8.20
N ASP A 153 -4.37 6.08 -7.69
CA ASP A 153 -5.37 6.81 -8.45
C ASP A 153 -6.09 7.83 -7.58
N TYR A 154 -6.40 8.99 -8.15
CA TYR A 154 -7.10 10.04 -7.43
C TYR A 154 -8.60 9.73 -7.38
N ARG A 155 -9.18 9.75 -6.19
CA ARG A 155 -10.61 9.55 -5.98
C ARG A 155 -11.18 10.63 -5.07
N SER A 156 -12.39 11.08 -5.42
CA SER A 156 -13.16 12.06 -4.64
C SER A 156 -14.63 11.64 -4.62
N PHE A 157 -14.96 10.60 -3.87
CA PHE A 157 -16.33 10.14 -3.70
C PHE A 157 -16.46 9.39 -2.36
N LEU A 158 -17.57 9.62 -1.64
CA LEU A 158 -17.96 9.05 -0.32
C LEU A 158 -16.97 9.22 0.85
N ILE A 159 -15.67 9.10 0.59
CA ILE A 159 -14.54 9.34 1.50
C ILE A 159 -13.88 10.68 1.14
N SER A 160 -13.01 11.18 2.04
CA SER A 160 -12.09 12.28 1.82
C SER A 160 -11.37 12.14 0.47
N ALA A 161 -11.31 13.22 -0.31
CA ALA A 161 -10.58 13.18 -1.58
C ALA A 161 -9.08 12.91 -1.34
N GLY A 162 -8.47 12.09 -2.19
CA GLY A 162 -7.07 11.69 -2.02
C GLY A 162 -6.52 10.90 -3.20
N GLN A 163 -5.20 10.75 -3.21
CA GLN A 163 -4.49 9.85 -4.13
C GLN A 163 -4.38 8.47 -3.47
N TYR A 164 -5.34 7.59 -3.71
CA TYR A 164 -5.44 6.30 -3.05
C TYR A 164 -4.42 5.31 -3.64
N ALA A 165 -3.76 4.54 -2.78
CA ALA A 165 -2.81 3.51 -3.19
C ALA A 165 -3.48 2.12 -3.27
N GLY A 166 -3.13 1.32 -4.27
CA GLY A 166 -3.75 0.02 -4.49
C GLY A 166 -3.16 -0.77 -5.64
N MET A 167 -3.62 -2.00 -5.78
CA MET A 167 -3.26 -2.91 -6.87
C MET A 167 -4.04 -2.59 -8.16
N ASP A 168 -3.50 -2.98 -9.32
CA ASP A 168 -4.11 -2.78 -10.64
C ASP A 168 -4.38 -1.29 -11.00
N LEU A 169 -3.53 -0.39 -10.49
CA LEU A 169 -3.57 1.05 -10.74
C LEU A 169 -2.33 1.52 -11.50
N PRO A 170 -2.32 2.75 -12.07
CA PRO A 170 -1.12 3.34 -12.63
C PRO A 170 0.04 3.32 -11.61
N PRO A 171 1.16 2.65 -11.92
CA PRO A 171 2.22 2.40 -10.94
C PRO A 171 2.90 3.68 -10.50
N PHE A 172 3.23 3.75 -9.21
CA PHE A 172 4.18 4.73 -8.69
C PHE A 172 5.56 4.10 -8.54
N THR A 173 6.59 4.95 -8.43
CA THR A 173 7.90 4.53 -7.92
C THR A 173 8.03 4.92 -6.45
N CYS A 174 8.87 4.22 -5.70
CA CYS A 174 9.00 4.43 -4.27
C CYS A 174 10.36 3.98 -3.73
N GLU A 175 10.69 4.53 -2.57
CA GLU A 175 11.85 4.20 -1.76
C GLU A 175 11.45 4.19 -0.28
N LEU A 176 12.31 3.61 0.55
CA LEU A 176 12.19 3.67 2.01
C LEU A 176 13.09 4.79 2.53
N GLU A 177 12.50 5.77 3.21
CA GLU A 177 13.22 6.86 3.85
C GLU A 177 13.23 6.64 5.37
N PRO A 178 14.39 6.65 6.05
CA PRO A 178 14.43 6.50 7.51
C PRO A 178 13.57 7.55 8.22
N ALA A 179 12.66 7.10 9.08
CA ALA A 179 11.82 7.93 9.93
C ALA A 179 12.56 8.24 11.23
N GLY A 180 13.08 9.47 11.34
CA GLY A 180 13.79 9.97 12.52
C GLY A 180 12.97 10.08 13.80
#